data_AF-A0A7S1DVQ8-F1
#
_entry.id   AF-A0A7S1DVQ8-F1
#
_cell.length_a   1.000
_cell.length_b   1.000
_cell.length_c   1.000
_cell.angle_alpha   90.00
_cell.angle_beta   90.00
_cell.angle_gamma   90.00
#
_symmetry.space_group_name_H-M   'P 1'
#
loop_
_entity.id
_entity.type
_entity.pdbx_description
1 polymer ?
#
loop_
_entity_poly.entity_id
_entity_poly.type
_entity_poly.pdbx_seq_one_letter_code
_entity_poly.pdbx_strand_id
1 'polypeptide(L)'
;CPSFRQKKGGGGVVSLDPHLCEDEGVRYYHLMRFIQHFDHQNSVIAPLLRKNPQVVEYYKERTGFVEIQREGRIELCYFRLLDNCLPKEALDKPFLQMYDADREEPDNKNVQYLENMCSLIDREIFHADIRRTPLAFTANQWDLICSMSFGLAALVQGLLVFGGYMTPAAKEEYAARDERVESDVWFFDNVLPTVLVTARWMCVAYLVLCCVRAFSFVWAHAPILLMGGGE
;
A
#
# COMPACT_ATOMS: atom_id res chain seq x y z
N CYS A 1 2.21 12.87 -20.45
CA CYS A 1 2.10 12.86 -21.93
C CYS A 1 2.84 11.69 -22.58
N PRO A 2 2.17 10.75 -23.27
CA PRO A 2 2.87 9.86 -24.19
C PRO A 2 3.54 10.75 -25.25
N SER A 3 4.85 10.58 -25.44
CA SER A 3 5.65 11.43 -26.30
C SER A 3 5.06 11.49 -27.71
N PHE A 4 4.48 12.63 -28.09
CA PHE A 4 4.11 12.91 -29.47
C PHE A 4 5.40 13.04 -30.29
N ARG A 5 5.90 11.92 -30.81
CA ARG A 5 6.94 11.93 -31.84
C ARG A 5 6.30 12.45 -33.14
N GLN A 6 6.36 13.76 -33.35
CA GLN A 6 6.07 14.32 -34.66
C GLN A 6 7.06 13.75 -35.68
N LYS A 7 6.53 13.05 -36.70
CA LYS A 7 7.29 12.75 -37.92
C LYS A 7 7.69 14.08 -38.54
N LYS A 8 9.00 14.30 -38.68
CA LYS A 8 9.60 15.49 -39.29
C LYS A 8 9.04 15.70 -40.71
N GLY A 9 8.18 16.70 -40.85
CA GLY A 9 7.84 17.34 -42.11
C GLY A 9 8.01 18.85 -41.94
N GLY A 10 9.18 19.37 -42.34
CA GLY A 10 9.42 20.72 -42.88
C GLY A 10 8.82 21.99 -42.26
N GLY A 11 8.23 21.98 -41.07
CA GLY A 11 7.76 23.17 -40.35
C GLY A 11 8.55 23.37 -39.06
N GLY A 12 8.89 24.61 -38.73
CA GLY A 12 9.66 24.95 -37.53
C GLY A 12 9.14 24.22 -36.30
N VAL A 13 10.06 23.58 -35.56
CA VAL A 13 9.73 22.85 -34.33
C VAL A 13 9.37 23.89 -33.28
N VAL A 14 8.10 24.23 -33.19
CA VAL A 14 7.55 24.90 -32.00
C VAL A 14 7.58 23.84 -30.91
N SER A 15 8.56 23.90 -30.01
CA SER A 15 8.52 23.09 -28.80
C SER A 15 7.39 23.64 -27.93
N LEU A 16 6.21 23.03 -28.05
CA LEU A 16 5.11 23.30 -27.13
C LEU A 16 5.56 22.93 -25.73
N ASP A 17 5.30 23.83 -24.78
CA ASP A 17 5.51 23.56 -23.36
C ASP A 17 4.71 22.30 -22.97
N PRO A 18 5.36 21.23 -22.49
CA PRO A 18 4.70 19.99 -22.12
C PRO A 18 3.54 20.21 -21.13
N HIS A 19 3.65 21.19 -20.24
CA HIS A 19 2.61 21.50 -19.25
C HIS A 19 1.38 22.13 -19.91
N LEU A 20 1.59 23.01 -20.89
CA LEU A 20 0.49 23.65 -21.63
C LEU A 20 -0.30 22.60 -22.43
N CYS A 21 0.41 21.66 -23.09
CA CYS A 21 -0.23 20.57 -23.82
C CYS A 21 -1.06 19.64 -22.91
N GLU A 22 -0.59 19.40 -21.69
CA GLU A 22 -1.33 18.57 -20.74
C GLU A 22 -2.59 19.27 -20.22
N ASP A 23 -2.48 20.55 -19.85
CA ASP A 23 -3.61 21.34 -19.36
C ASP A 23 -4.70 21.51 -20.43
N GLU A 24 -4.31 21.80 -21.66
CA GLU A 24 -5.25 21.85 -22.79
C GLU A 24 -5.89 20.48 -23.02
N GLY A 25 -5.09 19.41 -22.99
CA GLY A 25 -5.58 18.04 -23.18
C GLY A 25 -6.64 17.62 -22.15
N VAL A 26 -6.44 17.97 -20.87
CA VAL A 26 -7.43 17.72 -19.80
C VAL A 26 -8.73 18.48 -20.09
N ARG A 27 -8.66 19.76 -20.46
CA ARG A 27 -9.84 20.58 -20.77
C ARG A 27 -10.63 20.03 -21.96
N TYR A 28 -9.93 19.62 -23.02
CA TYR A 28 -10.57 18.98 -24.17
C TYR A 28 -11.24 17.67 -23.77
N TYR A 29 -10.59 16.86 -22.96
CA TYR A 29 -11.17 15.63 -22.46
C TYR A 29 -12.43 15.87 -21.63
N HIS A 30 -12.42 16.86 -20.72
CA HIS A 30 -13.60 17.26 -19.93
C HIS A 30 -14.76 17.70 -20.84
N LEU A 31 -14.49 18.54 -21.84
CA LEU A 31 -15.51 18.99 -22.80
C LEU A 31 -16.10 17.80 -23.57
N MET A 32 -15.26 16.90 -24.08
CA MET A 32 -15.73 15.71 -24.79
C MET A 32 -16.60 14.84 -23.90
N ARG A 33 -16.21 14.60 -22.64
CA ARG A 33 -17.01 13.84 -21.67
C ARG A 33 -18.34 14.52 -21.31
N PHE A 34 -18.31 15.83 -21.14
CA PHE A 34 -19.52 16.63 -20.92
C PHE A 34 -20.49 16.48 -22.09
N ILE A 35 -20.02 16.68 -23.33
CA ILE A 35 -20.86 16.52 -24.54
C ILE A 35 -21.37 15.08 -24.67
N GLN A 36 -20.56 14.08 -24.34
CA GLN A 36 -20.96 12.68 -24.36
C GLN A 36 -22.20 12.42 -23.49
N HIS A 37 -22.34 13.13 -22.36
CA HIS A 37 -23.50 12.99 -21.47
C HIS A 37 -24.81 13.46 -22.12
N PHE A 38 -24.74 14.39 -23.08
CA PHE A 38 -25.88 14.89 -23.87
C PHE A 38 -26.04 14.16 -25.22
N ASP A 39 -25.05 13.38 -25.65
CA ASP A 39 -25.11 12.52 -26.85
C ASP A 39 -25.75 11.17 -26.50
N HIS A 40 -27.08 11.16 -26.33
CA HIS A 40 -27.84 9.95 -25.96
C HIS A 40 -27.63 8.75 -26.91
N GLN A 41 -27.30 9.02 -28.18
CA GLN A 41 -27.06 7.99 -29.19
C GLN A 41 -25.59 7.54 -29.26
N ASN A 42 -24.69 8.16 -28.48
CA ASN A 42 -23.25 7.93 -28.50
C ASN A 42 -22.66 7.94 -29.92
N SER A 43 -23.23 8.76 -30.80
CA SER A 43 -22.97 8.70 -32.24
C SER A 43 -21.76 9.53 -32.66
N VAL A 44 -21.43 10.57 -31.89
CA VAL A 44 -20.42 11.56 -32.27
C VAL A 44 -19.15 11.40 -31.44
N ILE A 45 -19.28 11.39 -30.10
CA ILE A 45 -18.11 11.42 -29.22
C ILE A 45 -17.51 10.04 -28.98
N ALA A 46 -18.34 9.02 -28.79
CA ALA A 46 -17.84 7.67 -28.48
C ALA A 46 -16.91 7.10 -29.59
N PRO A 47 -17.21 7.27 -30.89
CA PRO A 47 -16.28 6.86 -31.95
C PRO A 47 -14.96 7.63 -31.94
N LEU A 48 -14.97 8.92 -31.56
CA LEU A 48 -13.76 9.75 -31.47
C LEU A 48 -12.86 9.30 -30.32
N LEU A 49 -13.43 9.01 -29.16
CA LEU A 49 -12.69 8.48 -28.00
C LEU A 49 -12.08 7.11 -28.31
N ARG A 50 -12.79 6.26 -29.07
CA ARG A 50 -12.28 4.94 -29.50
C ARG A 50 -11.06 5.01 -30.42
N LYS A 51 -10.83 6.12 -31.14
CA LYS A 51 -9.66 6.27 -32.03
C LYS A 51 -8.35 6.32 -31.26
N ASN A 52 -8.35 6.80 -30.02
CA ASN A 52 -7.14 7.00 -29.22
C ASN A 52 -7.31 6.45 -27.79
N PRO A 53 -7.46 5.13 -27.62
CA PRO A 53 -7.82 4.53 -26.33
C PRO A 53 -6.78 4.80 -25.23
N GLN A 54 -5.50 4.84 -25.59
CA GLN A 54 -4.41 5.10 -24.62
C GLN A 54 -4.48 6.52 -24.04
N VAL A 55 -4.80 7.51 -24.87
CA VAL A 55 -4.93 8.92 -24.44
C VAL A 55 -6.18 9.08 -23.58
N VAL A 56 -7.26 8.40 -23.95
CA VAL A 56 -8.51 8.40 -23.19
C VAL A 56 -8.31 7.78 -21.81
N GLU A 57 -7.63 6.64 -21.72
CA GLU A 57 -7.37 6.00 -20.41
C GLU A 57 -6.48 6.88 -19.52
N TYR A 58 -5.44 7.50 -20.10
CA TYR A 58 -4.57 8.44 -19.38
C TYR A 58 -5.34 9.58 -18.71
N TYR A 59 -6.26 10.23 -19.44
CA TYR A 59 -7.05 11.34 -18.90
C TYR A 59 -8.22 10.87 -18.03
N LYS A 60 -8.74 9.66 -18.27
CA LYS A 60 -9.78 9.04 -17.44
C LYS A 60 -9.28 8.79 -16.03
N GLU A 61 -8.08 8.25 -15.87
CA GLU A 61 -7.46 8.05 -14.54
C GLU A 61 -7.25 9.37 -13.78
N ARG A 62 -7.07 10.49 -14.52
CA ARG A 62 -6.76 11.82 -13.98
C ARG A 62 -7.95 12.77 -13.92
N THR A 63 -9.15 12.26 -14.13
CA THR A 63 -10.38 13.05 -14.13
C THR A 63 -11.37 12.46 -13.15
N GLY A 64 -11.80 13.28 -12.19
CA GLY A 64 -12.95 13.01 -11.33
C GLY A 64 -14.18 13.75 -11.86
N PHE A 65 -15.36 13.25 -11.49
CA PHE A 65 -16.59 13.99 -11.65
C PHE A 65 -17.49 13.79 -10.43
N VAL A 66 -18.28 14.81 -10.12
CA VAL A 66 -19.30 14.78 -9.07
C VAL A 66 -20.59 15.38 -9.59
N GLU A 67 -21.71 14.84 -9.15
CA GLU A 67 -23.04 15.39 -9.38
C GLU A 67 -23.43 16.21 -8.16
N ILE A 68 -23.81 17.47 -8.37
CA ILE A 68 -24.24 18.38 -7.31
C ILE A 68 -25.62 18.91 -7.62
N GLN A 69 -26.46 19.08 -6.59
CA GLN A 69 -27.74 19.76 -6.75
C GLN A 69 -27.58 21.23 -6.35
N ARG A 70 -27.84 22.15 -7.28
CA ARG A 70 -27.82 23.60 -7.05
C ARG A 70 -29.10 24.21 -7.62
N GLU A 71 -29.80 25.01 -6.81
CA GLU A 71 -31.03 25.71 -7.23
C GLU A 71 -32.08 24.80 -7.90
N GLY A 72 -32.21 23.56 -7.42
CA GLY A 72 -33.17 22.59 -7.97
C GLY A 72 -32.74 21.91 -9.27
N ARG A 73 -31.51 22.13 -9.74
CA ARG A 73 -30.92 21.47 -10.92
C ARG A 73 -29.75 20.58 -10.51
N ILE A 74 -29.60 19.45 -11.19
CA ILE A 74 -28.42 18.59 -11.04
C ILE A 74 -27.38 19.07 -12.06
N GLU A 75 -26.21 19.45 -11.55
CA GLU A 75 -25.06 19.87 -12.32
C GLU A 75 -23.97 18.79 -12.24
N LEU A 76 -23.31 18.54 -13.37
CA LEU A 76 -22.19 17.61 -13.46
C LEU A 76 -20.89 18.41 -13.49
N CYS A 77 -20.08 18.28 -12.46
CA CYS A 77 -18.81 18.99 -12.33
C CYS A 77 -17.64 18.05 -12.58
N TYR A 78 -16.84 18.35 -13.61
CA TYR A 78 -15.58 17.65 -13.90
C TYR A 78 -14.40 18.41 -13.29
N PHE A 79 -13.43 17.68 -12.76
CA PHE A 79 -12.22 18.25 -12.20
C PHE A 79 -11.00 17.36 -12.48
N ARG A 80 -9.82 17.98 -12.48
CA ARG A 80 -8.55 17.27 -12.59
C ARG A 80 -8.20 16.65 -11.23
N LEU A 81 -7.89 15.36 -11.23
CA LEU A 81 -7.27 14.71 -10.08
C LEU A 81 -5.79 15.10 -10.05
N LEU A 82 -5.33 15.52 -8.88
CA LEU A 82 -3.91 15.77 -8.67
C LEU A 82 -3.14 14.46 -8.77
N ASP A 83 -1.91 14.50 -9.28
CA ASP A 83 -1.08 13.31 -9.40
C ASP A 83 -0.79 12.63 -8.04
N ASN A 84 -0.98 13.35 -6.93
CA ASN A 84 -0.88 12.81 -5.56
C ASN A 84 -2.09 11.98 -5.14
N CYS A 85 -3.24 12.15 -5.79
CA CYS A 85 -4.48 11.43 -5.50
C CYS A 85 -4.65 10.19 -6.38
N LEU A 86 -3.75 9.98 -7.36
CA LEU A 86 -3.71 8.75 -8.14
C LEU A 86 -3.24 7.60 -7.24
N PRO A 87 -3.79 6.38 -7.41
CA PRO A 87 -3.38 5.22 -6.61
C PRO A 87 -1.87 4.97 -6.78
N LYS A 88 -1.16 4.87 -5.65
CA LYS A 88 0.31 4.85 -5.56
C LYS A 88 0.86 3.64 -4.78
N GLU A 89 0.16 2.51 -4.80
CA GLU A 89 0.58 1.21 -4.24
C GLU A 89 0.31 1.00 -2.72
N ALA A 90 0.64 -0.22 -2.28
CA ALA A 90 0.58 -0.92 -0.97
C ALA A 90 -0.06 -0.27 0.28
N LEU A 91 0.11 1.03 0.51
CA LEU A 91 -0.48 1.76 1.63
C LEU A 91 -1.92 2.21 1.36
N ASP A 92 -2.38 2.14 0.10
CA ASP A 92 -3.72 2.52 -0.31
C ASP A 92 -4.73 1.46 0.16
N LYS A 93 -5.26 1.64 1.37
CA LYS A 93 -6.36 0.81 1.90
C LYS A 93 -7.68 1.18 1.22
N PRO A 94 -8.61 0.22 1.05
CA PRO A 94 -9.93 0.54 0.53
C PRO A 94 -10.61 1.57 1.45
N PHE A 95 -11.15 2.64 0.87
CA PHE A 95 -11.80 3.76 1.57
C PHE A 95 -13.17 3.41 2.17
N LEU A 96 -13.35 2.16 2.64
CA LEU A 96 -14.61 1.66 3.21
C LEU A 96 -15.05 2.47 4.42
N GLN A 97 -14.09 3.00 5.18
CA GLN A 97 -14.30 3.90 6.33
C GLN A 97 -15.09 5.16 5.96
N MET A 98 -15.07 5.58 4.69
CA MET A 98 -15.90 6.69 4.22
C MET A 98 -17.40 6.40 4.38
N TYR A 99 -17.78 5.12 4.31
CA TYR A 99 -19.17 4.66 4.41
C TYR A 99 -19.56 4.18 5.82
N ASP A 100 -18.65 4.25 6.78
CA ASP A 100 -18.93 4.03 8.20
C ASP A 100 -19.59 5.28 8.79
N ALA A 101 -20.80 5.56 8.31
CA ALA A 101 -21.66 6.62 8.79
C ALA A 101 -23.01 6.03 9.18
N ASP A 102 -23.63 6.61 10.21
CA ASP A 102 -24.98 6.25 10.64
C ASP A 102 -25.96 6.42 9.47
N ARG A 103 -26.82 5.41 9.29
CA ARG A 103 -27.75 5.34 8.16
C ARG A 103 -29.14 5.85 8.51
N GLU A 104 -29.43 6.01 9.80
CA GLU A 104 -30.77 6.30 10.29
C GLU A 104 -31.13 7.79 10.17
N GLU A 105 -30.15 8.70 10.34
CA GLU A 105 -30.35 10.14 10.24
C GLU A 105 -29.62 10.75 9.02
N PRO A 106 -30.35 11.30 8.04
CA PRO A 106 -29.74 11.78 6.79
C PRO A 106 -28.82 12.99 6.96
N ASP A 107 -29.13 13.89 7.89
CA ASP A 107 -28.30 15.07 8.16
C ASP A 107 -27.00 14.68 8.86
N ASN A 108 -27.09 13.78 9.85
CA ASN A 108 -25.93 13.25 10.56
C ASN A 108 -25.03 12.42 9.63
N LYS A 109 -25.64 11.63 8.74
CA LYS A 109 -24.91 10.85 7.73
C LYS A 109 -24.02 11.73 6.84
N ASN A 110 -24.53 12.85 6.37
CA ASN A 110 -23.77 13.74 5.48
C ASN A 110 -22.60 14.40 6.22
N VAL A 111 -22.81 14.81 7.47
CA VAL A 111 -21.76 15.38 8.33
C VAL A 111 -20.67 14.34 8.59
N GLN A 112 -21.04 13.14 9.04
CA GLN A 112 -20.09 12.04 9.29
C GLN A 112 -19.36 11.62 8.02
N TYR A 113 -20.05 11.57 6.88
CA TYR A 113 -19.42 11.28 5.59
C TYR A 113 -18.33 12.30 5.24
N LEU A 114 -18.60 13.59 5.45
CA LEU A 114 -17.62 14.67 5.24
C LEU A 114 -16.46 14.58 6.24
N GLU A 115 -16.74 14.32 7.52
CA GLU A 115 -15.72 14.16 8.56
C GLU A 115 -14.80 12.96 8.28
N ASN A 116 -15.39 11.82 7.88
CA ASN A 116 -14.65 10.63 7.46
C ASN A 116 -13.77 10.92 6.24
N MET A 117 -14.27 11.69 5.26
CA MET A 117 -13.46 12.12 4.11
C MET A 117 -12.27 13.01 4.53
N CYS A 118 -12.48 13.98 5.41
CA CYS A 118 -11.40 14.83 5.93
C CYS A 118 -10.33 13.99 6.65
N SER A 119 -10.75 13.08 7.53
CA SER A 119 -9.83 12.16 8.23
C SER A 119 -9.02 11.29 7.26
N LEU A 120 -9.66 10.79 6.19
CA LEU A 120 -8.97 10.04 5.15
C LEU A 120 -7.95 10.88 4.37
N ILE A 121 -8.26 12.14 4.09
CA ILE A 121 -7.32 13.08 3.44
C ILE A 121 -6.11 13.32 4.33
N ASP A 122 -6.31 13.59 5.62
CA ASP A 122 -5.23 13.80 6.57
C ASP A 122 -4.31 12.58 6.67
N ARG A 123 -4.90 11.39 6.71
CA ARG A 123 -4.14 10.13 6.68
C ARG A 123 -3.33 9.98 5.39
N GLU A 124 -3.90 10.30 4.23
CA GLU A 124 -3.18 10.17 2.96
C GLU A 124 -2.05 11.21 2.83
N ILE A 125 -2.23 12.42 3.34
CA ILE A 125 -1.16 13.43 3.44
C ILE A 125 -0.02 12.89 4.29
N PHE A 126 -0.34 12.33 5.47
CA PHE A 126 0.64 11.73 6.34
C PHE A 126 1.39 10.55 5.68
N HIS A 127 0.66 9.66 4.99
CA HIS A 127 1.27 8.58 4.21
C HIS A 127 2.16 9.12 3.07
N ALA A 128 1.75 10.18 2.38
CA ALA A 128 2.54 10.80 1.33
C ALA A 128 3.87 11.35 1.88
N ASP A 129 3.86 11.91 3.09
CA ASP A 129 5.07 12.38 3.75
C ASP A 129 5.97 11.23 4.20
N ILE A 130 5.40 10.14 4.74
CA ILE A 130 6.13 8.89 5.00
C ILE A 130 6.84 8.40 3.74
N ARG A 131 6.12 8.33 2.60
CA ARG A 131 6.64 7.85 1.30
C ARG A 131 7.82 8.68 0.79
N ARG A 132 7.94 9.96 1.20
CA ARG A 132 9.08 10.83 0.83
C ARG A 132 10.35 10.54 1.63
N THR A 133 10.24 9.86 2.76
CA THR A 133 11.38 9.57 3.63
C THR A 133 12.16 8.33 3.16
N PRO A 134 13.47 8.25 3.42
CA PRO A 134 14.24 7.03 3.15
C PRO A 134 13.82 5.83 4.03
N LEU A 135 13.05 6.08 5.09
CA LEU A 135 12.55 5.08 6.02
C LEU A 135 11.17 4.52 5.62
N ALA A 136 10.62 4.96 4.48
CA ALA A 136 9.33 4.50 3.96
C ALA A 136 9.21 2.97 3.90
N PHE A 137 10.32 2.25 3.68
CA PHE A 137 10.32 0.79 3.67
C PHE A 137 9.75 0.20 4.97
N THR A 138 9.97 0.84 6.12
CA THR A 138 9.49 0.34 7.42
C THR A 138 7.98 0.41 7.55
N ALA A 139 7.33 1.37 6.89
CA ALA A 139 5.88 1.52 6.85
C ALA A 139 5.25 0.67 5.73
N ASN A 140 5.86 0.67 4.54
CA ASN A 140 5.36 -0.04 3.36
C ASN A 140 5.43 -1.57 3.53
N GLN A 141 6.37 -2.08 4.32
CA GLN A 141 6.61 -3.51 4.53
C GLN A 141 6.19 -3.96 5.93
N TRP A 142 5.19 -3.31 6.53
CA TRP A 142 4.70 -3.67 7.87
C TRP A 142 4.34 -5.15 8.01
N ASP A 143 3.59 -5.69 7.05
CA ASP A 143 3.18 -7.09 7.07
C ASP A 143 4.37 -8.03 6.96
N LEU A 144 5.34 -7.72 6.10
CA LEU A 144 6.59 -8.48 5.98
C LEU A 144 7.37 -8.47 7.31
N ILE A 145 7.51 -7.32 7.96
CA ILE A 145 8.19 -7.20 9.26
C ILE A 145 7.45 -8.04 10.31
N CYS A 146 6.12 -7.99 10.34
CA CYS A 146 5.31 -8.82 11.22
C CYS A 146 5.52 -10.32 10.95
N SER A 147 5.43 -10.76 9.70
CA SER A 147 5.64 -12.15 9.30
C SER A 147 7.06 -12.64 9.62
N MET A 148 8.09 -11.83 9.36
CA MET A 148 9.48 -12.16 9.71
C MET A 148 9.67 -12.30 11.21
N SER A 149 9.10 -11.39 12.01
CA SER A 149 9.17 -11.48 13.47
C SER A 149 8.50 -12.77 13.98
N PHE A 150 7.33 -13.11 13.45
CA PHE A 150 6.63 -14.34 13.80
C PHE A 150 7.43 -15.59 13.39
N GLY A 151 7.93 -15.62 12.14
CA GLY A 151 8.71 -16.74 11.62
C GLY A 151 9.99 -16.97 12.42
N LEU A 152 10.71 -15.91 12.79
CA LEU A 152 11.93 -16.04 13.57
C LEU A 152 11.65 -16.52 15.00
N ALA A 153 10.58 -16.03 15.63
CA ALA A 153 10.15 -16.53 16.93
C ALA A 153 9.81 -18.03 16.88
N ALA A 154 9.08 -18.47 15.85
CA ALA A 154 8.75 -19.87 15.64
C ALA A 154 10.00 -20.74 15.41
N LEU A 155 10.98 -20.24 14.65
CA LEU A 155 12.24 -20.95 14.42
C LEU A 155 13.06 -21.09 15.70
N VAL A 156 13.14 -20.05 16.54
CA VAL A 156 13.81 -20.13 17.85
C VAL A 156 13.13 -21.16 18.74
N GLN A 157 11.80 -21.14 18.82
CA GLN A 157 11.04 -22.13 19.58
C GLN A 157 11.25 -23.55 19.05
N GLY A 158 11.20 -23.74 17.73
CA GLY A 158 11.50 -25.02 17.10
C GLY A 158 12.91 -25.51 17.42
N LEU A 159 13.92 -24.65 17.30
CA LEU A 159 15.30 -25.00 17.61
C LEU A 159 15.50 -25.38 19.09
N LEU A 160 14.82 -24.71 20.02
CA LEU A 160 14.90 -25.03 21.45
C LEU A 160 14.16 -26.34 21.79
N VAL A 161 13.00 -26.58 21.18
CA VAL A 161 12.20 -27.80 21.42
C VAL A 161 12.87 -29.03 20.81
N PHE A 162 13.30 -28.94 19.54
CA PHE A 162 13.92 -30.06 18.83
C PHE A 162 15.41 -30.23 19.14
N GLY A 163 16.11 -29.14 19.48
CA GLY A 163 17.54 -29.16 19.81
C GLY A 163 17.82 -29.31 21.32
N GLY A 164 16.82 -29.12 22.18
CA GLY A 164 16.95 -29.25 23.63
C GLY A 164 16.67 -30.65 24.16
N TYR A 165 16.19 -31.57 23.33
CA TYR A 165 15.84 -32.93 23.72
C TYR A 165 16.43 -33.95 22.75
N MET A 166 17.13 -34.96 23.28
CA MET A 166 17.57 -36.09 22.49
C MET A 166 16.40 -37.06 22.29
N THR A 167 15.97 -37.26 21.05
CA THR A 167 14.84 -38.15 20.75
C THR A 167 15.18 -39.61 21.06
N PRO A 168 14.20 -40.46 21.45
CA PRO A 168 14.45 -41.87 21.74
C PRO A 168 15.09 -42.63 20.58
N ALA A 169 14.66 -42.34 19.35
CA ALA A 169 15.23 -42.94 18.14
C ALA A 169 16.71 -42.55 17.94
N ALA A 170 17.07 -41.29 18.19
CA ALA A 170 18.45 -40.86 18.15
C ALA A 170 19.27 -41.55 19.27
N LYS A 171 18.70 -41.64 20.48
CA LYS A 171 19.34 -42.33 21.62
C LYS A 171 19.66 -43.80 21.30
N GLU A 172 18.73 -44.51 20.67
CA GLU A 172 18.92 -45.91 20.24
C GLU A 172 19.98 -46.04 19.13
N GLU A 173 19.97 -45.15 18.14
CA GLU A 173 20.97 -45.15 17.06
C GLU A 173 22.39 -44.85 17.57
N TYR A 174 22.52 -43.93 18.53
CA TYR A 174 23.82 -43.59 19.14
C TYR A 174 24.30 -44.67 20.10
N ALA A 175 23.41 -45.26 20.91
CA ALA A 175 23.74 -46.40 21.76
C ALA A 175 24.18 -47.64 20.94
N ALA A 176 23.69 -47.78 19.70
CA ALA A 176 24.12 -48.83 18.79
C ALA A 176 25.45 -48.55 18.08
N ARG A 177 25.91 -47.28 18.03
CA ARG A 177 27.15 -46.87 17.35
C ARG A 177 28.38 -46.77 18.26
N ASP A 178 28.22 -46.54 19.55
CA ASP A 178 29.35 -46.27 20.44
C ASP A 178 29.28 -47.09 21.74
N GLU A 179 30.33 -47.86 22.03
CA GLU A 179 30.39 -48.81 23.15
C GLU A 179 30.91 -48.19 24.46
N ARG A 180 31.30 -46.89 24.50
CA ARG A 180 32.04 -46.34 25.66
C ARG A 180 31.68 -44.94 26.15
N VAL A 181 30.72 -44.23 25.54
CA VAL A 181 30.27 -42.93 26.05
C VAL A 181 28.78 -43.01 26.28
N GLU A 182 28.32 -42.68 27.50
CA GLU A 182 26.89 -42.49 27.76
C GLU A 182 26.36 -41.49 26.72
N SER A 183 25.49 -41.97 25.82
CA SER A 183 24.96 -41.19 24.68
C SER A 183 24.46 -39.78 25.05
N ASP A 184 24.03 -39.60 26.31
CA ASP A 184 23.62 -38.32 26.86
C ASP A 184 24.80 -37.32 26.94
N VAL A 185 26.00 -37.75 27.38
CA VAL A 185 27.20 -36.89 27.53
C VAL A 185 27.63 -36.28 26.20
N TRP A 186 27.67 -37.07 25.13
CA TRP A 186 28.07 -36.57 23.80
C TRP A 186 27.09 -35.50 23.27
N PHE A 187 25.78 -35.71 23.45
CA PHE A 187 24.75 -34.75 23.06
C PHE A 187 24.88 -33.43 23.82
N PHE A 188 25.08 -33.50 25.14
CA PHE A 188 25.28 -32.33 26.00
C PHE A 188 26.58 -31.57 25.70
N ASP A 189 27.63 -32.26 25.24
CA ASP A 189 28.94 -31.64 24.96
C ASP A 189 29.07 -31.09 23.53
N ASN A 190 28.34 -31.65 22.56
CA ASN A 190 28.53 -31.30 21.13
C ASN A 190 27.30 -30.64 20.50
N VAL A 191 26.10 -31.15 20.77
CA VAL A 191 24.86 -30.68 20.12
C VAL A 191 24.28 -29.51 20.88
N LEU A 192 24.08 -29.65 22.20
CA LEU A 192 23.46 -28.62 23.02
C LEU A 192 24.22 -27.28 22.99
N PRO A 193 25.56 -27.22 23.07
CA PRO A 193 26.28 -25.94 23.04
C PRO A 193 26.12 -25.22 21.69
N THR A 194 26.11 -25.99 20.60
CA THR A 194 25.88 -25.47 19.23
C THR A 194 24.47 -24.90 19.09
N VAL A 195 23.47 -25.61 19.60
CA VAL A 195 22.07 -25.15 19.65
C VAL A 195 21.96 -23.86 20.47
N LEU A 196 22.57 -23.80 21.65
CA LEU A 196 22.54 -22.61 22.51
C LEU A 196 23.23 -21.38 21.89
N VAL A 197 24.38 -21.56 21.24
CA VAL A 197 25.06 -20.46 20.53
C VAL A 197 24.21 -19.96 19.37
N THR A 198 23.61 -20.88 18.60
CA THR A 198 22.73 -20.53 17.48
C THR A 198 21.47 -19.80 17.96
N ALA A 199 20.82 -20.32 19.02
CA ALA A 199 19.67 -19.68 19.65
C ALA A 199 19.99 -18.27 20.13
N ARG A 200 21.17 -18.06 20.73
CA ARG A 200 21.61 -16.73 21.19
C ARG A 200 21.70 -15.73 20.04
N TRP A 201 22.31 -16.11 18.91
CA TRP A 201 22.39 -15.24 17.73
C TRP A 201 21.01 -14.97 17.13
N MET A 202 20.14 -15.98 17.08
CA MET A 202 18.77 -15.80 16.63
C MET A 202 17.96 -14.87 17.54
N CYS A 203 18.16 -14.93 18.86
CA CYS A 203 17.56 -14.01 19.81
C CYS A 203 18.05 -12.56 19.60
N VAL A 204 19.33 -12.37 19.28
CA VAL A 204 19.86 -11.03 18.91
C VAL A 204 19.20 -10.54 17.62
N ALA A 205 19.12 -11.36 16.58
CA ALA A 205 18.43 -11.02 15.34
C ALA A 205 16.94 -10.71 15.57
N TYR A 206 16.29 -11.48 16.44
CA TYR A 206 14.89 -11.27 16.82
C TYR A 206 14.70 -9.95 17.57
N LEU A 207 15.59 -9.61 18.51
CA LEU A 207 15.57 -8.32 19.19
C LEU A 207 15.69 -7.16 18.19
N VAL A 208 16.60 -7.26 17.22
CA VAL A 208 16.76 -6.24 16.17
C VAL A 208 15.47 -6.09 15.35
N LEU A 209 14.86 -7.20 14.92
CA LEU A 209 13.57 -7.17 14.21
C LEU A 209 12.44 -6.58 15.08
N CYS A 210 12.39 -6.89 16.37
CA CYS A 210 11.45 -6.30 17.30
C CYS A 210 11.66 -4.79 17.45
N CYS A 211 12.90 -4.31 17.49
CA CYS A 211 13.21 -2.87 17.49
C CYS A 211 12.75 -2.20 16.19
N VAL A 212 12.98 -2.80 15.03
CA VAL A 212 12.50 -2.29 13.74
C VAL A 212 10.97 -2.26 13.69
N ARG A 213 10.31 -3.30 14.19
CA ARG A 213 8.85 -3.37 14.29
C ARG A 213 8.30 -2.31 15.24
N ALA A 214 8.89 -2.16 16.42
CA ALA A 214 8.47 -1.15 17.40
C ALA A 214 8.66 0.25 16.84
N PHE A 215 9.81 0.51 16.21
CA PHE A 215 10.07 1.76 15.50
C PHE A 215 8.96 2.01 14.47
N SER A 216 8.78 1.08 13.52
CA SER A 216 7.76 1.14 12.45
C SER A 216 6.37 1.47 13.01
N PHE A 217 5.95 0.79 14.08
CA PHE A 217 4.67 1.04 14.72
C PHE A 217 4.57 2.46 15.26
N VAL A 218 5.56 2.91 16.03
CA VAL A 218 5.54 4.21 16.73
C VAL A 218 5.52 5.38 15.75
N TRP A 219 6.28 5.31 14.65
CA TRP A 219 6.36 6.44 13.73
C TRP A 219 5.33 6.42 12.61
N ALA A 220 4.88 5.24 12.15
CA ALA A 220 3.97 5.13 11.01
C ALA A 220 2.52 4.75 11.40
N HIS A 221 2.31 3.90 12.40
CA HIS A 221 0.97 3.41 12.75
C HIS A 221 0.34 4.14 13.94
N ALA A 222 1.11 4.46 14.97
CA ALA A 222 0.62 5.16 16.15
C ALA A 222 0.03 6.55 15.81
N PRO A 223 0.62 7.37 14.92
CA PRO A 223 0.03 8.65 14.55
C PRO A 223 -1.33 8.49 13.87
N ILE A 224 -1.51 7.46 13.03
CA ILE A 224 -2.79 7.18 12.38
C ILE A 224 -3.87 6.84 13.43
N LEU A 225 -3.52 6.06 14.44
CA LEU A 225 -4.43 5.74 15.55
C LEU A 225 -4.79 6.98 16.37
N LEU A 226 -3.85 7.92 16.56
CA LEU A 226 -4.12 9.18 17.25
C LEU A 226 -4.97 10.12 16.40
N MET A 227 -4.81 10.11 15.07
CA MET A 227 -5.64 10.87 14.14
C MET A 227 -7.06 10.31 14.05
N GLY A 228 -7.23 8.98 14.14
CA GLY A 228 -8.53 8.31 14.19
C GLY A 228 -9.11 8.14 15.61
N GLY A 229 -8.38 8.54 16.65
CA GLY A 229 -8.69 8.30 18.06
C GLY A 229 -9.57 9.38 18.69
N GLY A 230 -10.41 10.03 17.90
CA GLY A 230 -11.44 10.96 18.33
C GLY A 230 -12.83 10.32 18.36
N GLU A 231 -12.93 9.03 18.66
CA GLU A 231 -14.17 8.34 19.04
C GLU A 231 -14.22 8.11 20.55
#